data_AF-A0A7V1PWF5-F1
#
_entry.id   AF-A0A7V1PWF5-F1
#
_cell.length_a   1.000
_cell.length_b   1.000
_cell.length_c   1.000
_cell.angle_alpha   90.00
_cell.angle_beta   90.00
_cell.angle_gamma   90.00
#
_symmetry.space_group_name_H-M   'P 1'
#
loop_
_entity.id
_entity.type
_entity.pdbx_description
1 polymer ?
#
loop_
_entity_poly.entity_id
_entity_poly.type
_entity_poly.pdbx_seq_one_letter_code
_entity_poly.pdbx_strand_id
1 'polypeptide(L)'
;MKTTLKIFLILLTFNFVSFAQLKYPEAHKDNIVDNYFGTKVPAPYQWMENINSKAVRTWINEEKKITENYFSKIPFRNKLKKRFTQLWNYERYSAPRKEGKYYFFSKNNGLQEQSVVYYQKGLNGKAKVFLDPNTLSKNNTVTLMGMSFSKDNKYCSYSISRGGSDWREFYVMNVATRKKLKDHLQWIKFSGMSWYKHGFYYSRYPSAKGKNKLKIKVENQKLYYHKLGEPQSKDILVYQDPKHPQRGFDGYV
;
A
#
# COMPACT_ATOMS: atom_id res chain seq x y z
N MET A 1 -26.61 83.14 14.65
CA MET A 1 -26.09 82.03 15.49
C MET A 1 -25.71 80.87 14.56
N LYS A 2 -24.50 80.34 14.72
CA LYS A 2 -23.79 79.46 13.76
C LYS A 2 -24.45 78.08 13.63
N THR A 3 -24.76 77.64 12.40
CA THR A 3 -25.13 76.26 12.06
C THR A 3 -23.86 75.48 11.74
N THR A 4 -23.46 74.56 12.61
CA THR A 4 -22.29 73.69 12.43
C THR A 4 -22.68 72.44 11.64
N LEU A 5 -22.20 72.33 10.40
CA LEU A 5 -22.33 71.14 9.56
C LEU A 5 -21.31 70.09 9.99
N LYS A 6 -21.75 68.97 10.58
CA LYS A 6 -20.89 67.82 10.89
C LYS A 6 -20.77 66.94 9.64
N ILE A 7 -19.60 66.95 9.00
CA ILE A 7 -19.26 66.03 7.91
C ILE A 7 -18.84 64.70 8.55
N PHE A 8 -19.65 63.66 8.34
CA PHE A 8 -19.31 62.29 8.73
C PHE A 8 -18.47 61.66 7.61
N LEU A 9 -17.19 61.46 7.85
CA LEU A 9 -16.28 60.80 6.91
C LEU A 9 -16.51 59.28 7.02
N ILE A 10 -17.25 58.70 6.08
CA ILE A 10 -17.38 57.24 5.96
C ILE A 10 -16.08 56.72 5.34
N LEU A 11 -15.20 56.16 6.17
CA LEU A 11 -14.04 55.39 5.70
C LEU A 11 -14.54 54.07 5.10
N LEU A 12 -14.63 54.02 3.77
CA LEU A 12 -14.82 52.78 3.02
C LEU A 12 -13.54 51.93 3.17
N THR A 13 -13.55 50.96 4.07
CA THR A 13 -12.50 49.95 4.16
C THR A 13 -12.68 48.95 3.02
N PHE A 14 -12.02 49.22 1.89
CA PHE A 14 -11.82 48.21 0.85
C PHE A 14 -10.99 47.08 1.44
N ASN A 15 -11.64 45.97 1.78
CA ASN A 15 -10.97 44.72 2.08
C ASN A 15 -10.38 44.18 0.76
N PHE A 16 -9.16 44.61 0.44
CA PHE A 16 -8.35 43.91 -0.56
C PHE A 16 -8.04 42.52 0.01
N VAL A 17 -8.82 41.52 -0.41
CA VAL A 17 -8.42 40.13 -0.27
C VAL A 17 -7.27 39.94 -1.25
N SER A 18 -6.05 40.25 -0.80
CA SER A 18 -4.84 39.85 -1.50
C SER A 18 -4.80 38.33 -1.44
N PHE A 19 -5.11 37.66 -2.55
CA PHE A 19 -4.74 36.27 -2.72
C PHE A 19 -3.22 36.24 -2.71
N ALA A 20 -2.62 36.01 -1.54
CA ALA A 20 -1.19 35.79 -1.43
C ALA A 20 -0.84 34.64 -2.38
N GLN A 21 -0.19 34.97 -3.50
CA GLN A 21 0.24 34.01 -4.49
C GLN A 21 1.11 32.96 -3.78
N LEU A 22 0.74 31.69 -3.92
CA LEU A 22 1.51 30.61 -3.31
C LEU A 22 2.92 30.63 -3.90
N LYS A 23 3.93 30.74 -3.03
CA LYS A 23 5.33 30.59 -3.42
C LYS A 23 5.63 29.10 -3.49
N TYR A 24 5.66 28.55 -4.70
CA TYR A 24 6.01 27.14 -4.95
C TYR A 24 7.50 26.88 -4.70
N PRO A 25 7.90 25.65 -4.34
CA PRO A 25 9.29 25.25 -4.30
C PRO A 25 9.89 25.36 -5.70
N GLU A 26 11.13 25.81 -5.78
CA GLU A 26 11.84 25.85 -7.05
C GLU A 26 12.15 24.41 -7.52
N ALA A 27 11.54 24.03 -8.65
CA ALA A 27 11.93 22.85 -9.41
C ALA A 27 12.97 23.27 -10.45
N HIS A 28 14.26 23.09 -10.15
CA HIS A 28 15.31 23.39 -11.12
C HIS A 28 15.09 22.61 -12.41
N LYS A 29 15.38 23.27 -13.53
CA LYS A 29 15.28 22.73 -14.87
C LYS A 29 16.68 22.38 -15.35
N ASP A 30 16.90 21.10 -15.59
CA ASP A 30 18.11 20.64 -16.27
C ASP A 30 17.98 20.82 -17.79
N ASN A 31 19.11 20.75 -18.48
CA ASN A 31 19.16 20.80 -19.94
C ASN A 31 19.08 19.41 -20.58
N ILE A 32 18.47 18.43 -19.89
CA ILE A 32 18.37 17.07 -20.40
C ILE A 32 17.38 17.03 -21.58
N VAL A 33 17.80 16.41 -22.67
CA VAL A 33 17.03 16.28 -23.91
C VAL A 33 17.16 14.84 -24.41
N ASP A 34 16.02 14.13 -24.44
CA ASP A 34 15.94 12.81 -25.05
C ASP A 34 15.90 12.93 -26.58
N ASN A 35 16.30 11.85 -27.26
CA ASN A 35 16.22 11.76 -28.71
C ASN A 35 15.40 10.53 -29.12
N TYR A 36 14.28 10.76 -29.77
CA TYR A 36 13.40 9.72 -30.29
C TYR A 36 13.41 9.78 -31.83
N PHE A 37 14.20 8.90 -32.44
CA PHE A 37 14.31 8.76 -33.90
C PHE A 37 14.64 10.06 -34.64
N GLY A 38 15.49 10.91 -34.05
CA GLY A 38 15.89 12.22 -34.60
C GLY A 38 15.14 13.40 -33.97
N THR A 39 13.98 13.16 -33.35
CA THR A 39 13.20 14.20 -32.66
C THR A 39 13.76 14.44 -31.25
N LYS A 40 14.19 15.68 -30.98
CA LYS A 40 14.68 16.12 -29.68
C LYS A 40 13.52 16.50 -28.75
N VAL A 41 13.44 15.89 -27.58
CA VAL A 41 12.37 16.13 -26.59
C VAL A 41 13.00 16.54 -25.25
N PRO A 42 12.84 17.81 -24.81
CA PRO A 42 13.35 18.25 -23.52
C PRO A 42 12.69 17.53 -22.35
N ALA A 43 13.52 17.03 -21.42
CA ALA A 43 13.11 16.36 -20.19
C ALA A 43 13.72 17.07 -18.95
N PRO A 44 13.39 18.36 -18.71
CA PRO A 44 14.11 19.21 -17.75
C PRO A 44 13.98 18.77 -16.28
N TYR A 45 13.07 17.84 -15.97
CA TYR A 45 12.83 17.33 -14.62
C TYR A 45 13.20 15.86 -14.46
N GLN A 46 13.98 15.29 -15.38
CA GLN A 46 14.35 13.87 -15.30
C GLN A 46 15.16 13.54 -14.03
N TRP A 47 15.84 14.51 -13.43
CA TRP A 47 16.45 14.36 -12.10
C TRP A 47 15.46 13.90 -11.02
N MET A 48 14.17 14.26 -11.17
CA MET A 48 13.10 13.87 -10.25
C MET A 48 12.79 12.38 -10.29
N GLU A 49 13.15 11.69 -11.38
CA GLU A 49 12.97 10.25 -11.46
C GLU A 49 13.79 9.54 -10.38
N ASN A 50 14.95 10.07 -9.97
CA ASN A 50 15.75 9.48 -8.91
C ASN A 50 15.17 9.79 -7.51
N ILE A 51 14.12 9.06 -7.14
CA ILE A 51 13.43 9.15 -5.84
C ILE A 51 14.35 8.93 -4.62
N ASN A 52 15.52 8.35 -4.82
CA ASN A 52 16.51 8.11 -3.77
C ASN A 52 17.56 9.23 -3.66
N SER A 53 17.50 10.27 -4.50
CA SER A 53 18.39 11.42 -4.42
C SER A 53 18.02 12.35 -3.26
N LYS A 54 19.02 13.11 -2.76
CA LYS A 54 18.79 14.16 -1.77
C LYS A 54 17.91 15.27 -2.35
N ALA A 55 18.16 15.67 -3.60
CA ALA A 55 17.42 16.72 -4.29
C ALA A 55 15.90 16.43 -4.31
N VAL A 56 15.51 15.20 -4.71
CA VAL A 56 14.08 14.83 -4.79
C VAL A 56 13.44 14.81 -3.42
N ARG A 57 14.12 14.27 -2.41
CA ARG A 57 13.61 14.29 -1.03
C ARG A 57 13.42 15.71 -0.50
N THR A 58 14.35 16.62 -0.79
CA THR A 58 14.22 18.03 -0.41
C THR A 58 13.01 18.64 -1.11
N TRP A 59 12.89 18.49 -2.43
CA TRP A 59 11.77 19.04 -3.19
C TRP A 59 10.41 18.52 -2.71
N ILE A 60 10.27 17.19 -2.50
CA ILE A 60 9.04 16.59 -1.93
C ILE A 60 8.68 17.19 -0.57
N ASN A 61 9.67 17.42 0.29
CA ASN A 61 9.43 17.99 1.61
C ASN A 61 8.96 19.45 1.54
N GLU A 62 9.51 20.25 0.62
CA GLU A 62 9.07 21.63 0.41
C GLU A 62 7.65 21.69 -0.20
N GLU A 63 7.33 20.82 -1.16
CA GLU A 63 5.97 20.68 -1.71
C GLU A 63 4.96 20.30 -0.62
N LYS A 64 5.35 19.34 0.25
CA LYS A 64 4.55 18.92 1.39
C LYS A 64 4.26 20.09 2.34
N LYS A 65 5.27 20.92 2.67
CA LYS A 65 5.09 22.06 3.58
C LYS A 65 4.08 23.07 3.05
N ILE A 66 4.15 23.42 1.77
CA ILE A 66 3.21 24.38 1.16
C ILE A 66 1.80 23.79 1.14
N THR A 67 1.67 22.52 0.79
CA THR A 67 0.39 21.80 0.80
C THR A 67 -0.23 21.76 2.20
N GLU A 68 0.57 21.41 3.22
CA GLU A 68 0.11 21.38 4.62
C GLU A 68 -0.28 22.77 5.12
N ASN A 69 0.48 23.81 4.78
CA ASN A 69 0.17 25.20 5.10
C ASN A 69 -1.09 25.71 4.38
N TYR A 70 -1.31 25.30 3.15
CA TYR A 70 -2.54 25.65 2.44
C TYR A 70 -3.76 25.02 3.13
N PHE A 71 -3.72 23.72 3.39
CA PHE A 71 -4.83 23.02 4.03
C PHE A 71 -5.03 23.39 5.51
N SER A 72 -4.02 23.88 6.23
CA SER A 72 -4.17 24.33 7.62
C SER A 72 -5.04 25.58 7.74
N LYS A 73 -5.13 26.40 6.68
CA LYS A 73 -5.94 27.61 6.62
C LYS A 73 -7.44 27.33 6.43
N ILE A 74 -7.84 26.09 6.11
CA ILE A 74 -9.24 25.75 5.89
C ILE A 74 -9.94 25.58 7.25
N PRO A 75 -10.82 26.52 7.66
CA PRO A 75 -11.32 26.59 9.04
C PRO A 75 -12.16 25.37 9.45
N PHE A 76 -12.82 24.73 8.49
CA PHE A 76 -13.67 23.57 8.73
C PHE A 76 -12.97 22.21 8.54
N ARG A 77 -11.67 22.16 8.18
CA ARG A 77 -10.96 20.89 7.93
C ARG A 77 -11.00 19.94 9.13
N ASN A 78 -10.77 20.45 10.33
CA ASN A 78 -10.83 19.65 11.55
C ASN A 78 -12.25 19.20 11.89
N LYS A 79 -13.27 20.02 11.56
CA LYS A 79 -14.70 19.64 11.72
C LYS A 79 -15.06 18.49 10.78
N LEU A 80 -14.61 18.55 9.53
CA LEU A 80 -14.77 17.47 8.56
C LEU A 80 -14.05 16.19 9.01
N LYS A 81 -12.77 16.28 9.41
CA LYS A 81 -12.02 15.14 9.93
C LYS A 81 -12.77 14.47 11.09
N LYS A 82 -13.21 15.25 12.08
CA LYS A 82 -14.00 14.75 13.21
C LYS A 82 -15.30 14.07 12.76
N ARG A 83 -16.04 14.69 11.83
CA ARG A 83 -17.29 14.12 11.31
C ARG A 83 -17.06 12.81 10.57
N PHE A 84 -16.03 12.73 9.72
CA PHE A 84 -15.68 11.48 9.04
C PHE A 84 -15.22 10.40 10.02
N THR A 85 -14.40 10.75 11.02
CA THR A 85 -13.99 9.79 12.07
C THR A 85 -15.19 9.24 12.83
N GLN A 86 -16.15 10.09 13.20
CA GLN A 86 -17.40 9.66 13.85
C GLN A 86 -18.20 8.70 12.97
N LEU A 87 -18.38 9.04 11.69
CA LEU A 87 -19.13 8.21 10.74
C LEU A 87 -18.42 6.88 10.42
N TRP A 88 -17.10 6.84 10.52
CA TRP A 88 -16.30 5.64 10.23
C TRP A 88 -16.17 4.70 11.45
N ASN A 89 -16.38 5.22 12.66
CA ASN A 89 -16.20 4.48 13.91
C ASN A 89 -17.40 3.59 14.27
N TYR A 90 -17.60 2.55 13.47
CA TYR A 90 -18.59 1.50 13.74
C TYR A 90 -18.00 0.11 13.46
N GLU A 91 -18.53 -0.92 14.13
CA GLU A 91 -18.05 -2.27 13.91
C GLU A 91 -18.32 -2.75 12.48
N ARG A 92 -17.31 -3.35 11.85
CA ARG A 92 -17.38 -3.87 10.49
C ARG A 92 -16.95 -5.33 10.46
N TYR A 93 -17.70 -6.16 9.75
CA TYR A 93 -17.43 -7.59 9.57
C TYR A 93 -17.42 -7.94 8.08
N SER A 94 -16.58 -8.90 7.69
CA SER A 94 -16.75 -9.57 6.40
C SER A 94 -17.72 -10.75 6.52
N ALA A 95 -18.21 -11.23 5.38
CA ALA A 95 -18.88 -12.52 5.32
C ALA A 95 -17.94 -13.63 5.85
N PRO A 96 -18.46 -14.61 6.61
CA PRO A 96 -17.67 -15.73 7.09
C PRO A 96 -17.38 -16.72 5.97
N ARG A 97 -16.13 -17.16 5.86
CA ARG A 97 -15.67 -18.20 4.94
C ARG A 97 -15.36 -19.47 5.71
N LYS A 98 -15.94 -20.60 5.30
CA LYS A 98 -15.71 -21.90 5.94
C LYS A 98 -14.41 -22.52 5.44
N GLU A 99 -13.57 -22.96 6.36
CA GLU A 99 -12.33 -23.71 6.10
C GLU A 99 -12.22 -24.86 7.12
N GLY A 100 -12.51 -26.08 6.65
CA GLY A 100 -12.65 -27.26 7.49
C GLY A 100 -13.74 -27.09 8.55
N LYS A 101 -13.36 -27.18 9.83
CA LYS A 101 -14.27 -27.02 10.98
C LYS A 101 -14.43 -25.58 11.48
N TYR A 102 -13.72 -24.63 10.87
CA TYR A 102 -13.70 -23.25 11.30
C TYR A 102 -14.36 -22.33 10.27
N TYR A 103 -14.88 -21.21 10.75
CA TYR A 103 -15.26 -20.06 9.94
C TYR A 103 -14.27 -18.94 10.20
N PHE A 104 -13.77 -18.32 9.13
CA PHE A 104 -12.85 -17.19 9.14
C PHE A 104 -13.57 -15.94 8.66
N PHE A 105 -13.32 -14.82 9.31
CA PHE A 105 -13.88 -13.53 8.93
C PHE A 105 -12.99 -12.40 9.45
N SER A 106 -13.04 -11.24 8.80
CA SER A 106 -12.41 -10.05 9.32
C SER A 106 -13.39 -9.27 10.21
N LYS A 107 -12.88 -8.70 11.30
CA LYS A 107 -13.59 -7.75 12.17
C LYS A 107 -12.74 -6.50 12.35
N ASN A 108 -13.37 -5.33 12.31
CA ASN A 108 -12.77 -4.06 12.67
C ASN A 108 -13.67 -3.40 13.72
N ASN A 109 -13.10 -2.93 14.83
CA ASN A 109 -13.85 -2.28 15.91
C ASN A 109 -14.27 -0.83 15.61
N GLY A 110 -13.92 -0.31 14.43
CA GLY A 110 -14.26 1.04 13.98
C GLY A 110 -13.06 1.73 13.36
N LEU A 111 -12.01 1.96 14.17
CA LEU A 111 -10.87 2.80 13.80
C LEU A 111 -9.54 2.05 13.75
N GLN A 112 -9.54 0.71 13.82
CA GLN A 112 -8.31 -0.05 13.56
C GLN A 112 -7.83 0.23 12.12
N GLU A 113 -6.54 0.49 11.97
CA GLU A 113 -5.88 0.73 10.67
C GLU A 113 -6.17 -0.43 9.70
N GLN A 114 -6.14 -1.66 10.22
CA GLN A 114 -6.53 -2.85 9.47
C GLN A 114 -7.47 -3.75 10.25
N SER A 115 -8.42 -4.34 9.53
CA SER A 115 -9.31 -5.37 10.08
C SER A 115 -8.50 -6.57 10.54
N VAL A 116 -8.86 -7.11 11.71
CA VAL A 116 -8.25 -8.30 12.29
C VAL A 116 -8.96 -9.53 11.78
N VAL A 117 -8.21 -10.58 11.45
CA VAL A 117 -8.78 -11.87 11.02
C VAL A 117 -9.10 -12.70 12.25
N TYR A 118 -10.37 -13.06 12.39
CA TYR A 118 -10.89 -13.95 13.41
C TYR A 118 -11.21 -15.32 12.83
N TYR A 119 -11.28 -16.31 13.72
CA TYR A 119 -11.79 -17.63 13.42
C TYR A 119 -12.63 -18.17 14.59
N GLN A 120 -13.59 -19.04 14.28
CA GLN A 120 -14.44 -19.72 15.26
C GLN A 120 -14.83 -21.12 14.79
N LYS A 121 -15.06 -22.05 15.72
CA LYS A 121 -15.51 -23.41 15.40
C LYS A 121 -17.02 -23.43 15.20
N GLY A 122 -17.48 -23.67 13.97
CA GLY A 122 -18.91 -23.52 13.63
C GLY A 122 -19.40 -22.06 13.67
N LEU A 123 -20.65 -21.83 13.27
CA LEU A 123 -21.24 -20.47 13.24
C LEU A 123 -21.58 -19.90 14.63
N ASN A 124 -21.70 -20.75 15.64
CA ASN A 124 -22.03 -20.36 17.02
C ASN A 124 -20.84 -20.47 17.97
N GLY A 125 -19.64 -20.76 17.46
CA GLY A 125 -18.43 -20.89 18.28
C GLY A 125 -17.91 -19.53 18.76
N LYS A 126 -17.18 -19.53 19.88
CA LYS A 126 -16.48 -18.32 20.36
C LYS A 126 -15.39 -17.89 19.39
N ALA A 127 -15.53 -16.68 18.84
CA ALA A 127 -14.52 -16.05 17.98
C ALA A 127 -13.20 -15.80 18.72
N LYS A 128 -12.09 -16.08 18.04
CA LYS A 128 -10.73 -15.85 18.51
C LYS A 128 -9.92 -15.18 17.40
N VAL A 129 -8.92 -14.38 17.77
CA VAL A 129 -7.99 -13.80 16.79
C VAL A 129 -7.17 -14.93 16.16
N PHE A 130 -7.15 -14.92 14.83
CA PHE A 130 -6.30 -15.78 14.01
C PHE A 130 -5.02 -15.04 13.58
N LEU A 131 -5.17 -13.84 13.00
CA LEU A 131 -4.08 -12.99 12.55
C LEU A 131 -4.47 -11.51 12.71
N ASP A 132 -3.63 -10.74 13.39
CA ASP A 132 -3.78 -9.30 13.54
C ASP A 132 -2.73 -8.56 12.69
N PRO A 133 -3.11 -7.99 11.53
CA PRO A 133 -2.18 -7.26 10.67
C PRO A 133 -1.55 -6.04 11.35
N ASN A 134 -2.22 -5.44 12.33
CA ASN A 134 -1.71 -4.27 13.07
C ASN A 134 -0.48 -4.60 13.92
N THR A 135 -0.23 -5.89 14.19
CA THR A 135 0.96 -6.36 14.93
C THR A 135 2.17 -6.62 14.03
N LEU A 136 2.01 -6.56 12.70
CA LEU A 136 3.06 -6.91 11.72
C LEU A 136 4.09 -5.78 11.50
N SER A 137 3.81 -4.56 11.97
CA SER A 137 4.75 -3.44 11.92
C SER A 137 4.46 -2.43 13.02
N LYS A 138 5.50 -1.78 13.55
CA LYS A 138 5.35 -0.74 14.59
C LYS A 138 4.59 0.51 14.11
N ASN A 139 4.56 0.75 12.80
CA ASN A 139 4.03 1.97 12.18
C ASN A 139 2.83 1.71 11.24
N ASN A 140 2.20 0.54 11.33
CA ASN A 140 1.03 0.14 10.50
C ASN A 140 1.25 0.25 8.98
N THR A 141 2.50 0.16 8.52
CA THR A 141 2.84 0.20 7.08
C THR A 141 2.77 -1.16 6.40
N VAL A 142 2.42 -2.22 7.14
CA VAL A 142 2.31 -3.58 6.60
C VAL A 142 0.86 -3.97 6.44
N THR A 143 0.41 -4.24 5.21
CA THR A 143 -0.97 -4.62 4.90
C THR A 143 -1.11 -6.10 4.63
N LEU A 144 -2.11 -6.76 5.21
CA LEU A 144 -2.52 -8.11 4.82
C LEU A 144 -3.28 -8.04 3.48
N MET A 145 -2.82 -8.79 2.49
CA MET A 145 -3.30 -8.69 1.11
C MET A 145 -4.18 -9.86 0.69
N GLY A 146 -4.07 -11.00 1.39
CA GLY A 146 -4.83 -12.20 1.06
C GLY A 146 -4.32 -13.40 1.82
N MET A 147 -5.19 -14.42 1.91
CA MET A 147 -4.93 -15.68 2.59
C MET A 147 -5.40 -16.84 1.71
N SER A 148 -4.74 -17.98 1.82
CA SER A 148 -5.14 -19.22 1.16
C SER A 148 -4.86 -20.41 2.08
N PHE A 149 -5.75 -21.40 2.09
CA PHE A 149 -5.70 -22.53 3.00
C PHE A 149 -5.33 -23.82 2.27
N SER A 150 -4.53 -24.67 2.92
CA SER A 150 -4.24 -26.01 2.41
C SER A 150 -5.53 -26.85 2.32
N LYS A 151 -5.59 -27.82 1.40
CA LYS A 151 -6.80 -28.66 1.22
C LYS A 151 -7.21 -29.42 2.50
N ASP A 152 -6.26 -29.74 3.36
CA ASP A 152 -6.48 -30.39 4.66
C ASP A 152 -6.72 -29.40 5.82
N ASN A 153 -6.77 -28.09 5.54
CA ASN A 153 -6.99 -26.99 6.48
C ASN A 153 -5.98 -26.90 7.63
N LYS A 154 -4.81 -27.53 7.50
CA LYS A 154 -3.76 -27.49 8.52
C LYS A 154 -2.89 -26.24 8.42
N TYR A 155 -2.77 -25.68 7.23
CA TYR A 155 -1.89 -24.55 6.94
C TYR A 155 -2.65 -23.41 6.26
N CYS A 156 -2.24 -22.20 6.57
CA CYS A 156 -2.67 -20.97 5.91
C CYS A 156 -1.44 -20.27 5.38
N SER A 157 -1.38 -20.03 4.07
CA SER A 157 -0.46 -19.06 3.50
C SER A 157 -1.13 -17.69 3.56
N TYR A 158 -0.35 -16.65 3.82
CA TYR A 158 -0.84 -15.27 3.80
C TYR A 158 0.17 -14.35 3.15
N SER A 159 -0.34 -13.35 2.46
CA SER A 159 0.44 -12.37 1.72
C SER A 159 0.40 -11.02 2.41
N ILE A 160 1.54 -10.35 2.49
CA ILE A 160 1.63 -8.99 3.00
C ILE A 160 2.24 -8.04 1.97
N SER A 161 1.97 -6.76 2.12
CA SER A 161 2.68 -5.67 1.44
C SER A 161 3.26 -4.69 2.44
N ARG A 162 4.36 -4.03 2.08
CA ARG A 162 4.97 -2.96 2.87
C ARG A 162 4.87 -1.63 2.15
N GLY A 163 4.46 -0.59 2.88
CA GLY A 163 4.38 0.78 2.38
C GLY A 163 3.44 0.94 1.19
N GLY A 164 2.41 0.08 1.06
CA GLY A 164 1.47 0.11 -0.06
C GLY A 164 2.04 -0.37 -1.41
N SER A 165 3.22 -1.00 -1.41
CA SER A 165 3.84 -1.54 -2.63
C SER A 165 3.04 -2.73 -3.20
N ASP A 166 3.05 -2.88 -4.53
CA ASP A 166 2.55 -4.10 -5.17
C ASP A 166 3.42 -5.33 -4.88
N TRP A 167 4.68 -5.13 -4.46
CA TRP A 167 5.53 -6.23 -4.04
C TRP A 167 4.96 -6.86 -2.76
N ARG A 168 4.84 -8.18 -2.80
CA ARG A 168 4.32 -9.01 -1.74
C ARG A 168 5.41 -9.89 -1.14
N GLU A 169 5.22 -10.22 0.12
CA GLU A 169 5.91 -11.32 0.79
C GLU A 169 4.86 -12.34 1.22
N PHE A 170 5.12 -13.62 0.99
CA PHE A 170 4.25 -14.69 1.47
C PHE A 170 4.88 -15.38 2.67
N TYR A 171 4.02 -15.76 3.61
CA TYR A 171 4.36 -16.53 4.80
C TYR A 171 3.37 -17.67 4.98
N VAL A 172 3.76 -18.68 5.76
CA VAL A 172 2.87 -19.79 6.13
C VAL A 172 2.67 -19.83 7.64
N MET A 173 1.47 -20.19 8.08
CA MET A 173 1.10 -20.36 9.47
C MET A 173 0.34 -21.68 9.67
N ASN A 174 0.61 -22.38 10.77
CA ASN A 174 -0.17 -23.53 11.18
C ASN A 174 -1.51 -23.06 11.79
N VAL A 175 -2.63 -23.59 11.28
CA VAL A 175 -3.98 -23.12 11.63
C VAL A 175 -4.33 -23.43 13.09
N ALA A 176 -4.00 -24.63 13.57
CA ALA A 176 -4.37 -25.07 14.93
C ALA A 176 -3.60 -24.31 16.02
N THR A 177 -2.30 -24.13 15.80
CA THR A 177 -1.40 -23.51 16.79
C THR A 177 -1.27 -22.00 16.62
N ARG A 178 -1.63 -21.46 15.44
CA ARG A 178 -1.40 -20.07 15.03
C ARG A 178 0.08 -19.68 15.06
N LYS A 179 0.97 -20.67 14.95
CA LYS A 179 2.42 -20.45 14.87
C LYS A 179 2.82 -20.25 13.41
N LYS A 180 3.49 -19.13 13.14
CA LYS A 180 4.16 -18.86 11.87
C LYS A 180 5.27 -19.89 11.64
N LEU A 181 5.37 -20.40 10.42
CA LEU A 181 6.42 -21.32 10.00
C LEU A 181 7.64 -20.56 9.46
N LYS A 182 8.69 -21.30 9.08
CA LYS A 182 9.93 -20.71 8.55
C LYS A 182 9.79 -20.22 7.10
N ASP A 183 8.75 -20.65 6.42
CA ASP A 183 8.44 -20.34 5.03
C ASP A 183 8.27 -18.81 4.85
N HIS A 184 9.15 -18.24 4.04
CA HIS A 184 9.16 -16.82 3.69
C HIS A 184 9.57 -16.67 2.24
N LEU A 185 8.64 -16.21 1.41
CA LEU A 185 8.84 -16.06 -0.02
C LEU A 185 8.78 -14.58 -0.39
N GLN A 186 9.71 -14.16 -1.24
CA GLN A 186 9.88 -12.77 -1.67
C GLN A 186 9.85 -12.62 -3.18
N TRP A 187 9.87 -11.37 -3.66
CA TRP A 187 9.84 -11.01 -5.09
C TRP A 187 8.55 -11.41 -5.79
N ILE A 188 7.47 -11.44 -5.02
CA ILE A 188 6.15 -11.79 -5.49
C ILE A 188 5.43 -10.50 -5.86
N LYS A 189 4.80 -10.47 -7.03
CA LYS A 189 3.94 -9.38 -7.48
C LYS A 189 2.94 -10.01 -8.46
N PHE A 190 1.68 -9.62 -8.35
CA PHE A 190 0.58 -10.16 -9.17
C PHE A 190 0.52 -11.70 -9.18
N SER A 191 0.29 -12.29 -8.00
CA SER A 191 0.19 -13.75 -7.83
C SER A 191 -0.77 -14.12 -6.72
N GLY A 192 -1.56 -15.16 -6.96
CA GLY A 192 -2.22 -15.97 -5.93
C GLY A 192 -1.31 -16.96 -5.19
N MET A 193 -1.95 -17.80 -4.36
CA MET A 193 -1.36 -18.95 -3.66
C MET A 193 -2.29 -20.15 -3.86
N SER A 194 -1.99 -21.01 -4.83
CA SER A 194 -2.84 -22.17 -5.15
C SER A 194 -2.27 -23.46 -4.54
N TRP A 195 -2.93 -23.98 -3.50
CA TRP A 195 -2.44 -25.13 -2.74
C TRP A 195 -2.56 -26.46 -3.49
N TYR A 196 -1.49 -27.23 -3.49
CA TYR A 196 -1.43 -28.59 -4.01
C TYR A 196 -0.53 -29.47 -3.15
N LYS A 197 -1.06 -30.60 -2.69
CA LYS A 197 -0.35 -31.55 -1.80
C LYS A 197 0.34 -30.83 -0.62
N HIS A 198 1.67 -30.85 -0.56
CA HIS A 198 2.48 -30.34 0.55
C HIS A 198 3.06 -28.94 0.26
N GLY A 199 2.39 -28.14 -0.55
CA GLY A 199 2.90 -26.86 -1.03
C GLY A 199 1.86 -26.06 -1.80
N PHE A 200 2.33 -25.02 -2.48
CA PHE A 200 1.47 -24.17 -3.31
C PHE A 200 2.21 -23.59 -4.51
N TYR A 201 1.45 -23.38 -5.58
CA TYR A 201 1.90 -22.64 -6.76
C TYR A 201 1.81 -21.14 -6.50
N TYR A 202 2.79 -20.41 -7.01
CA TYR A 202 2.85 -18.95 -6.95
C TYR A 202 3.78 -18.41 -8.04
N SER A 203 3.58 -17.16 -8.43
CA SER A 203 4.41 -16.47 -9.40
C SER A 203 5.31 -15.43 -8.73
N ARG A 204 6.54 -15.32 -9.21
CA ARG A 204 7.50 -14.30 -8.77
C ARG A 204 8.30 -13.75 -9.94
N TYR A 205 8.87 -12.57 -9.71
CA TYR A 205 9.84 -11.96 -10.60
C TYR A 205 11.26 -12.34 -10.18
N PRO A 206 12.25 -12.25 -11.08
CA PRO A 206 13.65 -12.39 -10.73
C PRO A 206 14.01 -11.44 -9.59
N SER A 207 14.81 -11.93 -8.64
CA SER A 207 15.31 -11.06 -7.58
C SER A 207 16.23 -10.01 -8.16
N ALA A 208 16.05 -8.74 -7.78
CA ALA A 208 17.03 -7.72 -8.12
C ALA A 208 18.13 -7.66 -7.07
N LYS A 209 19.36 -7.52 -7.56
CA LYS A 209 20.51 -7.12 -6.74
C LYS A 209 20.49 -5.59 -6.59
N GLY A 210 20.66 -5.07 -5.38
CA GLY A 210 20.85 -3.63 -5.12
C GLY A 210 19.67 -2.87 -4.49
N LYS A 211 19.81 -1.53 -4.39
CA LYS A 211 18.97 -0.64 -3.57
C LYS A 211 17.67 -0.15 -4.24
N ASN A 212 17.51 -0.30 -5.56
CA ASN A 212 16.38 0.27 -6.32
C ASN A 212 15.27 -0.75 -6.62
N LYS A 213 14.75 -1.42 -5.59
CA LYS A 213 13.75 -2.50 -5.75
C LYS A 213 12.40 -2.05 -6.34
N LEU A 214 12.08 -0.76 -6.25
CA LEU A 214 10.81 -0.21 -6.76
C LEU A 214 10.85 0.17 -8.25
N LYS A 215 12.05 0.27 -8.85
CA LYS A 215 12.24 0.66 -10.27
C LYS A 215 12.59 -0.52 -11.18
N ILE A 216 12.58 -1.74 -10.64
CA ILE A 216 12.91 -2.92 -11.44
C ILE A 216 11.82 -3.05 -12.50
N LYS A 217 12.25 -3.14 -13.76
CA LYS A 217 11.35 -3.47 -14.86
C LYS A 217 10.66 -4.79 -14.53
N VAL A 218 9.33 -4.76 -14.48
CA VAL A 218 8.50 -5.90 -14.06
C VAL A 218 8.37 -6.83 -15.26
N GLU A 219 9.40 -7.66 -15.48
CA GLU A 219 9.52 -8.56 -16.62
C GLU A 219 10.04 -9.93 -16.21
N ASN A 220 9.75 -10.94 -17.05
CA ASN A 220 10.11 -12.33 -16.87
C ASN A 220 9.49 -12.93 -15.61
N GLN A 221 8.19 -12.72 -15.38
CA GLN A 221 7.48 -13.42 -14.32
C GLN A 221 7.59 -14.93 -14.55
N LYS A 222 7.72 -15.70 -13.46
CA LYS A 222 7.86 -17.14 -13.50
C LYS A 222 6.91 -17.78 -12.50
N LEU A 223 6.28 -18.87 -12.91
CA LEU A 223 5.45 -19.71 -12.03
C LEU A 223 6.34 -20.74 -11.35
N TYR A 224 6.25 -20.80 -10.03
CA TYR A 224 6.98 -21.73 -9.17
C TYR A 224 6.02 -22.58 -8.33
N TYR A 225 6.50 -23.73 -7.88
CA TYR A 225 5.90 -24.49 -6.81
C TYR A 225 6.81 -24.43 -5.58
N HIS A 226 6.25 -23.98 -4.46
CA HIS A 226 6.91 -23.97 -3.17
C HIS A 226 6.50 -25.19 -2.35
N LYS A 227 7.48 -25.95 -1.85
CA LYS A 227 7.26 -27.08 -0.93
C LYS A 227 7.42 -26.59 0.50
N LEU A 228 6.43 -26.87 1.35
CA LEU A 228 6.45 -26.44 2.75
C LEU A 228 7.71 -26.90 3.49
N GLY A 229 8.28 -25.98 4.27
CA GLY A 229 9.46 -26.17 5.09
C GLY A 229 10.80 -26.00 4.36
N GLU A 230 10.80 -25.97 3.02
CA GLU A 230 12.01 -25.75 2.23
C GLU A 230 12.28 -24.24 2.04
N PRO A 231 13.54 -23.81 1.89
CA PRO A 231 13.86 -22.45 1.52
C PRO A 231 13.38 -22.11 0.09
N GLN A 232 13.01 -20.84 -0.14
CA GLN A 232 12.55 -20.34 -1.45
C GLN A 232 13.55 -20.57 -2.61
N SER A 233 14.83 -20.81 -2.30
CA SER A 233 15.87 -21.12 -3.28
C SER A 233 15.70 -22.51 -3.91
N LYS A 234 14.96 -23.41 -3.26
CA LYS A 234 14.66 -24.76 -3.76
C LYS A 234 13.30 -24.88 -4.45
N ASP A 235 12.59 -23.77 -4.62
CA ASP A 235 11.29 -23.77 -5.30
C ASP A 235 11.44 -24.23 -6.75
N ILE A 236 10.53 -25.10 -7.16
CA ILE A 236 10.56 -25.75 -8.47
C ILE A 236 10.00 -24.78 -9.50
N LEU A 237 10.76 -24.47 -10.55
CA LEU A 237 10.25 -23.71 -11.69
C LEU A 237 9.26 -24.56 -12.46
N VAL A 238 8.02 -24.08 -12.59
CA VAL A 238 6.94 -24.78 -13.29
C VAL A 238 6.79 -24.24 -14.70
N TYR A 239 6.81 -22.92 -14.86
CA TYR A 239 6.65 -22.27 -16.16
C TYR A 239 7.37 -20.93 -16.24
N GLN A 240 7.88 -20.61 -17.43
CA GLN A 240 8.41 -19.30 -17.81
C GLN A 240 8.26 -19.10 -19.32
N ASP A 241 8.12 -17.84 -19.75
CA ASP A 241 8.10 -17.47 -21.17
C ASP A 241 9.10 -16.33 -21.45
N PRO A 242 10.40 -16.65 -21.65
CA PRO A 242 11.41 -15.64 -21.89
C PRO A 242 11.25 -14.93 -23.25
N LYS A 243 10.45 -15.49 -24.18
CA LYS A 243 10.17 -14.86 -25.48
C LYS A 243 9.16 -13.71 -25.35
N HIS A 244 8.35 -13.70 -24.29
CA HIS A 244 7.35 -12.68 -24.03
C HIS A 244 7.50 -12.12 -22.60
N PRO A 245 8.58 -11.36 -22.33
CA PRO A 245 8.97 -10.98 -20.97
C PRO A 245 7.95 -10.13 -20.21
N GLN A 246 6.98 -9.50 -20.89
CA GLN A 246 5.94 -8.68 -20.27
C GLN A 246 4.64 -9.44 -19.97
N ARG A 247 4.55 -10.72 -20.35
CA ARG A 247 3.39 -11.56 -20.01
C ARG A 247 3.54 -12.09 -18.58
N GLY A 248 2.44 -12.05 -17.83
CA GLY A 248 2.34 -12.61 -16.50
C GLY A 248 1.55 -13.92 -16.46
N PHE A 249 1.78 -14.69 -15.41
CA PHE A 249 1.06 -15.94 -15.09
C PHE A 249 0.52 -15.78 -13.69
N ASP A 250 -0.80 -15.83 -13.51
CA ASP A 250 -1.34 -15.87 -12.16
C ASP A 250 -1.03 -17.23 -11.53
N GLY A 251 -0.60 -17.22 -10.26
CA GLY A 251 -0.41 -18.42 -9.46
C GLY A 251 -1.72 -18.94 -8.85
N TYR A 252 -2.86 -18.51 -9.38
CA TYR A 252 -4.20 -18.91 -8.97
C TYR A 252 -4.77 -19.90 -9.98
N VAL A 253 -5.51 -20.89 -9.47
CA VAL A 253 -6.27 -21.86 -10.27
C VAL A 253 -7.71 -21.77 -9.80
#